data_AF-A0A495U4I7-F1
#
_entry.id   AF-A0A495U4I7-F1
#
_cell.length_a   1.000
_cell.length_b   1.000
_cell.length_c   1.000
_cell.angle_alpha   90.00
_cell.angle_beta   90.00
_cell.angle_gamma   90.00
#
_symmetry.space_group_name_H-M   'P 1'
#
loop_
_entity.id
_entity.type
_entity.pdbx_description
1 polymer ?
#
loop_
_entity_poly.entity_id
_entity_poly.type
_entity_poly.pdbx_seq_one_letter_code
_entity_poly.pdbx_strand_id
1 'polypeptide(L)'
;MWSRIRRAGFVTALALPCSLLAVQSAHAGLGGAPMTPPADASVSSRVVQPGGGIAASAAQSVMRSASGTTSSASSSYTVRETTLGNGTVVREYLAADGAVFGIAWRGPQMPDLNDLLGSYFPQYVAGVKAVRAARGGARGPVSVDQSGLVVRSGGHMGAFSGQAWLTPALPSGVSGSDIQ
;
A
#
# COMPACT_ATOMS: atom_id res chain seq x y z
N MET A 1 13.76 -36.70 -71.26
CA MET A 1 12.70 -35.83 -71.83
C MET A 1 11.92 -35.20 -70.68
N TRP A 2 11.85 -33.87 -70.71
CA TRP A 2 10.95 -32.93 -70.01
C TRP A 2 10.66 -33.01 -68.50
N SER A 3 11.16 -31.96 -67.84
CA SER A 3 10.73 -31.32 -66.59
C SER A 3 9.23 -31.01 -66.51
N ARG A 4 8.65 -31.08 -65.30
CA ARG A 4 7.52 -30.24 -64.87
C ARG A 4 7.71 -29.81 -63.41
N ILE A 5 8.29 -28.63 -63.27
CA ILE A 5 8.25 -27.76 -62.10
C ILE A 5 6.79 -27.35 -61.83
N ARG A 6 6.34 -27.37 -60.56
CA ARG A 6 5.25 -26.50 -60.10
C ARG A 6 5.65 -25.81 -58.79
N ARG A 7 5.74 -24.49 -58.90
CA ARG A 7 5.90 -23.45 -57.87
C ARG A 7 4.67 -23.47 -56.93
N ALA A 8 4.87 -23.45 -55.62
CA ALA A 8 4.99 -22.29 -54.72
C ALA A 8 3.66 -21.89 -54.07
N GLY A 9 3.72 -21.69 -52.77
CA GLY A 9 2.63 -21.17 -51.94
C GLY A 9 3.02 -21.21 -50.46
N PHE A 10 4.15 -20.60 -50.09
CA PHE A 10 4.42 -20.33 -48.68
C PHE A 10 3.53 -19.16 -48.26
N VAL A 11 2.40 -19.46 -47.62
CA VAL A 11 1.56 -18.47 -46.97
C VAL A 11 2.28 -18.06 -45.69
N THR A 12 2.97 -16.92 -45.73
CA THR A 12 3.54 -16.26 -44.55
C THR A 12 2.42 -15.47 -43.88
N ALA A 13 1.67 -16.12 -42.99
CA ALA A 13 0.75 -15.41 -42.11
C ALA A 13 1.53 -14.91 -40.89
N LEU A 14 1.73 -13.60 -40.86
CA LEU A 14 2.38 -12.83 -39.81
C LEU A 14 1.58 -13.00 -38.51
N ALA A 15 2.02 -13.92 -37.65
CA ALA A 15 1.50 -14.07 -36.30
C ALA A 15 1.91 -12.83 -35.52
N LEU A 16 0.98 -11.89 -35.37
CA LEU A 16 1.09 -10.78 -34.43
C LEU A 16 1.05 -11.40 -33.03
N PRO A 17 2.17 -11.45 -32.27
CA PRO A 17 2.06 -11.82 -30.87
C PRO A 17 1.36 -10.64 -30.21
N CYS A 18 0.05 -10.77 -30.04
CA CYS A 18 -0.70 -9.95 -29.12
C CYS A 18 -0.08 -10.26 -27.76
N SER A 19 0.91 -9.47 -27.37
CA SER A 19 1.52 -9.53 -26.06
C SER A 19 0.37 -9.46 -25.08
N LEU A 20 0.09 -10.59 -24.43
CA LEU A 20 -0.76 -10.63 -23.25
C LEU A 20 -0.05 -9.74 -22.24
N LEU A 21 -0.33 -8.44 -22.29
CA LEU A 21 -0.28 -7.59 -21.13
C LEU A 21 -1.16 -8.33 -20.15
N ALA A 22 -0.52 -9.09 -19.26
CA ALA A 22 -1.15 -9.50 -18.04
C ALA A 22 -1.69 -8.19 -17.47
N VAL A 23 -3.00 -8.00 -17.59
CA VAL A 23 -3.73 -7.01 -16.82
C VAL A 23 -3.45 -7.46 -15.40
N GLN A 24 -2.37 -6.93 -14.83
CA GLN A 24 -2.15 -6.97 -13.41
C GLN A 24 -3.43 -6.38 -12.89
N SER A 25 -4.25 -7.23 -12.28
CA SER A 25 -5.43 -6.79 -11.60
C SER A 25 -4.88 -5.84 -10.54
N ALA A 26 -4.88 -4.55 -10.86
CA ALA A 26 -4.49 -3.50 -9.96
C ALA A 26 -5.61 -3.47 -8.93
N HIS A 27 -5.58 -4.43 -8.00
CA HIS A 27 -6.33 -4.33 -6.78
C HIS A 27 -5.73 -3.09 -6.11
N ALA A 28 -6.51 -2.02 -6.22
CA ALA A 28 -6.13 -0.71 -5.80
C ALA A 28 -6.14 -0.74 -4.27
N GLY A 29 -4.97 -0.87 -3.66
CA GLY A 29 -4.83 -1.25 -2.26
C GLY A 29 -3.39 -1.61 -1.87
N LEU A 30 -3.25 -2.16 -0.66
CA LEU A 30 -1.96 -2.47 -0.04
C LEU A 30 -1.11 -3.40 -0.92
N GLY A 31 0.13 -2.99 -1.20
CA GLY A 31 1.10 -3.66 -2.07
C GLY A 31 0.96 -3.34 -3.57
N GLY A 32 -0.02 -2.53 -3.96
CA GLY A 32 -0.29 -2.18 -5.36
C GLY A 32 -0.48 -0.69 -5.57
N ALA A 33 -1.27 -0.34 -6.60
CA ALA A 33 -1.62 1.04 -6.90
C ALA A 33 -2.59 1.61 -5.85
N PRO A 34 -2.63 2.93 -5.64
CA PRO A 34 -3.60 3.59 -4.76
C PRO A 34 -5.06 3.32 -5.16
N MET A 35 -5.97 3.28 -4.20
CA MET A 35 -7.40 3.08 -4.39
C MET A 35 -7.99 4.07 -5.40
N THR A 36 -8.99 3.64 -6.17
CA THR A 36 -9.80 4.58 -6.95
C THR A 36 -10.81 5.23 -6.01
N PRO A 37 -10.79 6.56 -5.83
CA PRO A 37 -11.75 7.24 -4.96
C PRO A 37 -13.17 7.10 -5.51
N PRO A 38 -14.18 6.85 -4.65
CA PRO A 38 -15.57 6.96 -5.05
C PRO A 38 -15.91 8.38 -5.55
N ALA A 39 -16.98 8.51 -6.34
CA ALA A 39 -17.37 9.79 -6.96
C ALA A 39 -17.61 10.93 -5.94
N ASP A 40 -18.14 10.60 -4.77
CA ASP A 40 -18.46 11.58 -3.72
C ASP A 40 -17.30 11.82 -2.74
N ALA A 41 -16.11 11.28 -3.02
CA ALA A 41 -14.95 11.41 -2.14
C ALA A 41 -14.09 12.63 -2.47
N SER A 42 -13.47 13.23 -1.45
CA SER A 42 -12.44 14.27 -1.60
C SER A 42 -11.05 13.68 -1.39
N VAL A 43 -10.06 14.11 -2.18
CA VAL A 43 -8.69 13.58 -2.16
C VAL A 43 -7.68 14.72 -1.98
N SER A 44 -6.71 14.50 -1.09
CA SER A 44 -5.54 15.35 -0.91
C SER A 44 -4.27 14.50 -0.89
N SER A 45 -3.12 15.08 -1.23
CA SER A 45 -1.83 14.40 -1.16
C SER A 45 -0.75 15.31 -0.61
N ARG A 46 0.19 14.73 0.15
CA ARG A 46 1.39 15.43 0.64
C ARG A 46 2.60 14.50 0.61
N VAL A 47 3.78 15.06 0.34
CA VAL A 47 5.05 14.34 0.49
C VAL A 47 5.54 14.49 1.93
N VAL A 48 6.05 13.41 2.51
CA VAL A 48 6.59 13.34 3.88
C VAL A 48 8.04 12.86 3.80
N GLN A 49 8.96 13.60 4.40
CA GLN A 49 10.28 13.08 4.78
C GLN A 49 10.22 12.55 6.22
N PRO A 50 10.32 11.23 6.43
CA PRO A 50 10.58 10.70 7.76
C PRO A 50 11.94 11.22 8.25
N GLY A 51 12.16 11.39 9.54
CA GLY A 51 13.49 11.76 10.07
C GLY A 51 13.93 13.24 9.96
N GLY A 52 13.02 14.17 9.64
CA GLY A 52 13.28 15.61 9.64
C GLY A 52 13.11 16.32 11.00
N GLY A 53 13.30 15.61 12.12
CA GLY A 53 13.30 16.24 13.45
C GLY A 53 14.49 17.18 13.61
N ILE A 54 14.23 18.50 13.63
CA ILE A 54 15.17 19.61 13.92
C ILE A 54 16.52 19.57 13.19
N ALA A 55 16.51 19.59 11.85
CA ALA A 55 17.72 19.94 11.08
C ALA A 55 17.47 20.90 9.90
N ALA A 56 16.34 21.62 9.91
CA ALA A 56 16.02 22.62 8.89
C ALA A 56 15.62 23.95 9.55
N SER A 57 16.41 24.44 10.50
CA SER A 57 16.44 25.85 10.96
C SER A 57 17.65 26.10 11.86
N ALA A 58 18.86 25.76 11.40
CA ALA A 58 20.09 26.24 12.04
C ALA A 58 21.21 26.30 11.00
N ALA A 59 21.04 27.16 9.99
CA ALA A 59 22.15 27.70 9.21
C ALA A 59 23.08 28.60 10.06
N GLN A 60 23.04 28.52 11.39
CA GLN A 60 23.80 29.34 12.32
C GLN A 60 24.14 28.54 13.58
N SER A 61 25.20 27.74 13.54
CA SER A 61 26.32 27.94 14.47
C SER A 61 27.51 27.10 14.04
N VAL A 62 28.55 27.82 13.66
CA VAL A 62 29.92 27.39 13.44
C VAL A 62 30.41 26.44 14.56
N MET A 63 31.17 25.41 14.17
CA MET A 63 31.91 24.43 15.01
C MET A 63 31.10 23.38 15.79
N ARG A 64 31.01 22.16 15.22
CA ARG A 64 31.12 20.94 16.05
C ARG A 64 31.75 19.79 15.25
N SER A 65 32.95 19.45 15.68
CA SER A 65 33.81 18.38 15.20
C SER A 65 33.15 17.00 15.16
N ALA A 66 33.56 16.21 14.17
CA ALA A 66 33.77 14.76 14.23
C ALA A 66 32.82 13.95 15.12
N SER A 67 31.67 13.60 14.58
CA SER A 67 31.12 12.26 14.78
C SER A 67 30.37 11.89 13.52
N GLY A 68 30.91 10.93 12.77
CA GLY A 68 30.25 10.36 11.60
C GLY A 68 29.04 9.54 12.03
N THR A 69 27.96 10.22 12.42
CA THR A 69 26.64 9.62 12.37
C THR A 69 26.24 9.65 10.90
N THR A 70 26.41 8.54 10.21
CA THR A 70 25.71 8.31 8.94
C THR A 70 24.22 8.34 9.28
N SER A 71 23.61 9.52 9.28
CA SER A 71 22.16 9.64 9.22
C SER A 71 21.76 8.95 7.93
N SER A 72 21.35 7.69 8.03
CA SER A 72 20.71 6.98 6.93
C SER A 72 19.52 7.85 6.52
N ALA A 73 19.64 8.51 5.38
CA ALA A 73 18.62 9.41 4.89
C ALA A 73 17.33 8.59 4.73
N SER A 74 16.35 8.91 5.57
CA SER A 74 15.04 8.31 5.54
C SER A 74 14.37 8.65 4.21
N SER A 75 13.85 7.63 3.54
CA SER A 75 13.23 7.79 2.22
C SER A 75 11.92 8.57 2.36
N SER A 76 11.77 9.65 1.57
CA SER A 76 10.50 10.35 1.47
C SER A 76 9.41 9.43 0.90
N TYR A 77 8.18 9.62 1.34
CA TYR A 77 7.00 8.92 0.84
C TYR A 77 5.84 9.89 0.63
N THR A 78 4.81 9.48 -0.11
CA THR A 78 3.61 10.28 -0.30
C THR A 78 2.48 9.75 0.58
N VAL A 79 1.78 10.64 1.27
CA VAL A 79 0.52 10.31 1.94
C VAL A 79 -0.61 10.87 1.11
N ARG A 80 -1.45 9.97 0.60
CA ARG A 80 -2.71 10.31 -0.08
C ARG A 80 -3.86 10.09 0.88
N GLU A 81 -4.64 11.12 1.13
CA GLU A 81 -5.80 11.08 2.01
C GLU A 81 -7.09 11.18 1.20
N THR A 82 -7.99 10.22 1.37
CA THR A 82 -9.31 10.18 0.75
C THR A 82 -10.37 10.23 1.84
N THR A 83 -11.22 11.26 1.81
CA THR A 83 -12.40 11.35 2.67
C THR A 83 -13.61 10.86 1.89
N LEU A 84 -14.18 9.74 2.33
CA LEU A 84 -15.35 9.12 1.73
C LEU A 84 -16.63 9.91 2.06
N GLY A 85 -17.68 9.76 1.25
CA GLY A 85 -18.96 10.44 1.47
C GLY A 85 -19.65 10.11 2.80
N ASN A 86 -19.27 9.01 3.46
CA ASN A 86 -19.73 8.65 4.80
C ASN A 86 -18.90 9.27 5.94
N GLY A 87 -17.90 10.11 5.63
CA GLY A 87 -17.01 10.75 6.60
C GLY A 87 -15.82 9.91 7.05
N THR A 88 -15.65 8.68 6.53
CA THR A 88 -14.46 7.88 6.80
C THR A 88 -13.27 8.41 6.00
N VAL A 89 -12.18 8.69 6.71
CA VAL A 89 -10.91 9.11 6.14
C VAL A 89 -10.01 7.90 5.99
N VAL A 90 -9.52 7.68 4.77
CA VAL A 90 -8.52 6.65 4.42
C VAL A 90 -7.24 7.36 4.01
N ARG A 91 -6.12 7.02 4.65
CA ARG A 91 -4.78 7.43 4.25
C ARG A 91 -4.03 6.27 3.65
N GLU A 92 -3.47 6.48 2.47
CA GLU A 92 -2.59 5.57 1.77
C GLU A 92 -1.17 6.14 1.78
N TYR A 93 -0.21 5.29 2.11
CA TYR A 93 1.21 5.63 2.23
C TYR A 93 1.95 4.98 1.05
N LEU A 94 2.42 5.80 0.12
CA LEU A 94 2.99 5.39 -1.16
C LEU A 94 4.50 5.54 -1.13
N ALA A 95 5.21 4.48 -1.53
CA ALA A 95 6.64 4.52 -1.76
C ALA A 95 6.98 5.32 -3.03
N ALA A 96 8.28 5.53 -3.28
CA ALA A 96 8.74 6.33 -4.42
C ALA A 96 8.36 5.73 -5.79
N ASP A 97 8.10 4.42 -5.85
CA ASP A 97 7.60 3.70 -7.02
C ASP A 97 6.07 3.80 -7.21
N GLY A 98 5.38 4.48 -6.29
CA GLY A 98 3.93 4.64 -6.28
C GLY A 98 3.15 3.49 -5.63
N ALA A 99 3.84 2.45 -5.14
CA ALA A 99 3.19 1.33 -4.47
C ALA A 99 2.75 1.70 -3.05
N VAL A 100 1.53 1.31 -2.66
CA VAL A 100 1.01 1.52 -1.31
C VAL A 100 1.66 0.53 -0.35
N PHE A 101 2.54 0.99 0.54
CA PHE A 101 3.17 0.13 1.55
C PHE A 101 2.42 0.13 2.90
N GLY A 102 1.55 1.12 3.10
CA GLY A 102 0.76 1.25 4.32
C GLY A 102 -0.57 1.94 4.08
N ILE A 103 -1.55 1.62 4.90
CA ILE A 103 -2.88 2.24 4.92
C ILE A 103 -3.29 2.53 6.36
N ALA A 104 -4.05 3.59 6.57
CA ALA A 104 -4.70 3.89 7.83
C ALA A 104 -6.11 4.42 7.58
N TRP A 105 -7.03 4.16 8.49
CA TRP A 105 -8.39 4.67 8.38
C TRP A 105 -8.94 5.10 9.72
N ARG A 106 -9.85 6.06 9.68
CA ARG A 106 -10.63 6.52 10.82
C ARG A 106 -11.97 7.07 10.37
N GLY A 107 -13.04 6.77 11.08
CA GLY A 107 -14.36 7.31 10.73
C GLY A 107 -15.54 6.61 11.39
N PRO A 108 -16.76 7.05 11.06
CA PRO A 108 -17.97 6.49 11.65
C PRO A 108 -18.29 5.09 11.13
N GLN A 109 -17.76 4.72 9.95
CA GLN A 109 -17.98 3.43 9.32
C GLN A 109 -16.65 2.79 8.90
N MET A 110 -16.57 1.46 8.99
CA MET A 110 -15.43 0.71 8.46
C MET A 110 -15.38 0.87 6.93
N PRO A 111 -14.21 1.20 6.34
CA PRO A 111 -14.06 1.17 4.88
C PRO A 111 -14.12 -0.28 4.37
N ASP A 112 -14.27 -0.46 3.06
CA ASP A 112 -14.17 -1.79 2.45
C ASP A 112 -12.72 -2.30 2.56
N LEU A 113 -12.49 -3.19 3.53
CA LEU A 113 -11.16 -3.77 3.75
C LEU A 113 -10.78 -4.77 2.66
N ASN A 114 -11.72 -5.29 1.86
CA ASN A 114 -11.39 -6.13 0.73
C ASN A 114 -10.68 -5.32 -0.35
N ASP A 115 -11.21 -4.14 -0.66
CA ASP A 115 -10.56 -3.21 -1.59
C ASP A 115 -9.21 -2.74 -1.05
N LEU A 116 -9.18 -2.26 0.20
CA LEU A 116 -7.96 -1.67 0.76
C LEU A 116 -6.82 -2.67 0.97
N LEU A 117 -7.12 -3.92 1.32
CA LEU A 117 -6.09 -4.95 1.54
C LEU A 117 -5.83 -5.81 0.30
N GLY A 118 -6.73 -5.80 -0.68
CA GLY A 118 -6.60 -6.59 -1.91
C GLY A 118 -6.27 -8.07 -1.63
N SER A 119 -5.15 -8.52 -2.19
CA SER A 119 -4.68 -9.91 -2.05
C SER A 119 -4.36 -10.33 -0.61
N TYR A 120 -4.15 -9.37 0.30
CA TYR A 120 -3.90 -9.62 1.72
C TYR A 120 -5.19 -9.81 2.54
N PHE A 121 -6.36 -9.51 1.97
CA PHE A 121 -7.64 -9.62 2.68
C PHE A 121 -7.94 -11.03 3.22
N PRO A 122 -7.74 -12.14 2.47
CA PRO A 122 -7.96 -13.49 2.99
C PRO A 122 -7.11 -13.80 4.22
N GLN A 123 -5.86 -13.32 4.23
CA GLN A 123 -4.95 -13.47 5.36
C GLN A 123 -5.46 -12.70 6.60
N TYR A 124 -5.94 -11.47 6.41
CA TYR A 124 -6.57 -10.70 7.48
C TYR A 124 -7.79 -11.43 8.08
N VAL A 125 -8.68 -11.96 7.25
CA VAL A 125 -9.86 -12.71 7.71
C VAL A 125 -9.47 -13.94 8.53
N ALA A 126 -8.47 -14.70 8.06
CA ALA A 126 -7.93 -15.84 8.80
C ALA A 126 -7.36 -15.43 10.16
N GLY A 127 -6.57 -14.36 10.20
CA GLY A 127 -6.02 -13.80 11.44
C GLY A 127 -7.09 -13.34 12.43
N VAL A 128 -8.11 -12.62 11.95
CA VAL A 128 -9.26 -12.21 12.77
C VAL A 128 -9.97 -13.42 13.38
N LYS A 129 -10.19 -14.48 12.59
CA LYS A 129 -10.82 -15.73 13.05
C LYS A 129 -9.99 -16.39 14.14
N ALA A 130 -8.68 -16.47 13.98
CA ALA A 130 -7.77 -17.02 14.97
C ALA A 130 -7.77 -16.21 16.28
N VAL A 131 -7.70 -14.87 16.20
CA VAL A 131 -7.76 -13.98 17.37
C VAL A 131 -9.09 -14.14 18.12
N ARG A 132 -10.21 -14.26 17.41
CA ARG A 132 -11.52 -14.49 18.03
C ARG A 132 -11.61 -15.87 18.69
N ALA A 133 -11.11 -16.91 18.04
CA ALA A 133 -11.09 -18.26 18.60
C ALA A 133 -10.27 -18.31 19.91
N ALA A 134 -9.11 -17.66 19.94
CA ALA A 134 -8.26 -17.56 21.13
C ALA A 134 -8.94 -16.82 22.31
N ARG A 135 -9.94 -15.96 22.02
CA ARG A 135 -10.72 -15.23 23.02
C ARG A 135 -12.09 -15.87 23.33
N GLY A 136 -12.30 -17.12 22.94
CA GLY A 136 -13.59 -17.80 23.17
C GLY A 136 -14.77 -17.16 22.41
N GLY A 137 -14.51 -16.54 21.26
CA GLY A 137 -15.55 -15.90 20.42
C GLY A 137 -15.83 -14.44 20.73
N ALA A 138 -15.15 -13.84 21.71
CA ALA A 138 -15.33 -12.43 22.06
C ALA A 138 -14.94 -11.49 20.91
N ARG A 139 -15.76 -10.46 20.68
CA ARG A 139 -15.46 -9.35 19.77
C ARG A 139 -14.55 -8.33 20.45
N GLY A 140 -13.74 -7.63 19.66
CA GLY A 140 -12.87 -6.57 20.16
C GLY A 140 -11.82 -6.18 19.12
N PRO A 141 -10.86 -5.32 19.52
CA PRO A 141 -9.76 -4.94 18.65
C PRO A 141 -8.97 -6.16 18.19
N VAL A 142 -8.60 -6.15 16.91
CA VAL A 142 -7.84 -7.21 16.26
C VAL A 142 -6.46 -6.68 15.90
N SER A 143 -5.44 -7.46 16.23
CA SER A 143 -4.09 -7.30 15.71
C SER A 143 -3.71 -8.59 15.00
N VAL A 144 -3.41 -8.50 13.71
CA VAL A 144 -2.86 -9.59 12.91
C VAL A 144 -1.44 -9.20 12.56
N ASP A 145 -0.49 -10.09 12.85
CA ASP A 145 0.90 -9.96 12.43
C ASP A 145 1.30 -11.32 11.87
N GLN A 146 1.35 -11.42 10.55
CA GLN A 146 1.60 -12.68 9.87
C GLN A 146 2.25 -12.42 8.51
N SER A 147 3.27 -13.20 8.15
CA SER A 147 3.86 -13.21 6.79
C SER A 147 4.23 -11.83 6.22
N GLY A 148 4.66 -10.90 7.08
CA GLY A 148 5.03 -9.54 6.67
C GLY A 148 3.88 -8.56 6.51
N LEU A 149 2.63 -8.98 6.74
CA LEU A 149 1.46 -8.11 6.87
C LEU A 149 1.16 -7.88 8.35
N VAL A 150 1.09 -6.60 8.74
CA VAL A 150 0.56 -6.19 10.03
C VAL A 150 -0.74 -5.45 9.81
N VAL A 151 -1.79 -5.83 10.54
CA VAL A 151 -3.09 -5.13 10.56
C VAL A 151 -3.51 -4.92 12.00
N ARG A 152 -3.83 -3.69 12.36
CA ARG A 152 -4.43 -3.32 13.64
C ARG A 152 -5.76 -2.64 13.37
N SER A 153 -6.86 -3.18 13.87
CA SER A 153 -8.20 -2.67 13.61
C SER A 153 -9.04 -2.73 14.88
N GLY A 154 -9.85 -1.70 15.12
CA GLY A 154 -10.70 -1.64 16.28
C GLY A 154 -11.64 -0.45 16.24
N GLY A 155 -12.14 -0.11 17.43
CA GLY A 155 -13.13 0.95 17.62
C GLY A 155 -14.43 0.43 18.20
N HIS A 156 -15.40 1.33 18.29
CA HIS A 156 -16.77 1.04 18.69
C HIS A 156 -17.74 1.49 17.60
N MET A 157 -19.03 1.20 17.77
CA MET A 157 -20.07 1.65 16.85
C MET A 157 -19.98 3.16 16.67
N GLY A 158 -19.82 3.63 15.42
CA GLY A 158 -19.68 5.05 15.09
C GLY A 158 -18.28 5.66 15.25
N ALA A 159 -17.26 4.89 15.67
CA ALA A 159 -15.87 5.34 15.69
C ALA A 159 -14.92 4.15 15.46
N PHE A 160 -14.69 3.85 14.19
CA PHE A 160 -13.74 2.83 13.74
C PHE A 160 -12.40 3.46 13.41
N SER A 161 -11.33 2.73 13.70
CA SER A 161 -9.98 3.11 13.31
C SER A 161 -9.11 1.88 13.10
N GLY A 162 -8.13 2.01 12.22
CA GLY A 162 -7.13 0.97 12.06
C GLY A 162 -6.04 1.37 11.09
N GLN A 163 -5.09 0.47 10.94
CA GLN A 163 -3.91 0.63 10.13
C GLN A 163 -3.44 -0.74 9.66
N ALA A 164 -2.87 -0.80 8.47
CA ALA A 164 -2.20 -1.97 7.94
C ALA A 164 -0.95 -1.57 7.17
N TRP A 165 0.09 -2.40 7.21
CA TRP A 165 1.30 -2.16 6.42
C TRP A 165 2.00 -3.48 6.10
N LEU A 166 2.85 -3.40 5.08
CA LEU A 166 3.75 -4.48 4.70
C LEU A 166 5.13 -4.19 5.26
N THR A 167 5.54 -4.97 6.27
CA THR A 167 6.88 -4.90 6.87
C THR A 167 8.02 -4.93 5.84
N PRO A 168 8.01 -5.82 4.81
CA PRO A 168 9.09 -5.84 3.82
C PRO A 168 9.03 -4.68 2.80
N ALA A 169 7.93 -3.93 2.73
CA ALA A 169 7.76 -2.81 1.80
C ALA A 169 7.95 -1.45 2.46
N LEU A 170 8.26 -1.40 3.77
CA LEU A 170 8.56 -0.16 4.47
C LEU A 170 9.80 0.51 3.85
N PRO A 171 9.72 1.79 3.43
CA PRO A 171 10.88 2.51 2.96
C PRO A 171 11.96 2.64 4.04
N SER A 172 13.21 2.89 3.63
CA SER A 172 14.30 3.04 4.59
C SER A 172 14.02 4.17 5.59
N GLY A 173 14.19 3.87 6.89
CA GLY A 173 13.90 4.81 7.97
C GLY A 173 12.41 5.03 8.26
N VAL A 174 11.50 4.28 7.63
CA VAL A 174 10.06 4.27 7.95
C VAL A 174 9.72 3.04 8.77
N SER A 175 8.83 3.23 9.74
CA SER A 175 8.37 2.23 10.69
C SER A 175 6.84 2.13 10.67
N GLY A 176 6.30 1.04 11.22
CA GLY A 176 4.84 0.89 11.37
C GLY A 176 4.19 1.99 12.23
N SER A 177 4.96 2.68 13.09
CA SER A 177 4.46 3.83 13.88
C SER A 177 4.19 5.08 13.04
N ASP A 178 4.77 5.17 11.84
CA ASP A 178 4.55 6.28 10.91
C ASP A 178 3.21 6.15 10.15
N ILE A 179 2.53 5.00 10.27
CA ILE A 179 1.25 4.70 9.64
C ILE A 179 0.10 5.00 10.61
N GLN A 180 -0.59 6.12 10.43
CA GLN A 180 -1.65 6.63 11.33
C GLN A 180 -2.84 7.26 10.62
#